data_AF-A0A947YU43-F1
#
_entry.id   AF-A0A947YU43-F1
#
_cell.length_a   1.000
_cell.length_b   1.000
_cell.length_c   1.000
_cell.angle_alpha   90.00
_cell.angle_beta   90.00
_cell.angle_gamma   90.00
#
_symmetry.space_group_name_H-M   'P 1'
#
loop_
_entity.id
_entity.type
_entity.pdbx_description
1 polymer ?
#
loop_
_entity_poly.entity_id
_entity_poly.type
_entity_poly.pdbx_seq_one_letter_code
_entity_poly.pdbx_strand_id
1 'polypeptide(L)'
;MKVYRIAKNQYIHDLSGEGARLYGGRWNRPGQRVLYTAQSRALAALECLVHLPLHFLPPDMSIAEIELPSGAVLQSVNPAELAGDWNTFPPPGFLADITGKWLSDGANLGLIVPSAVVSGESNCLINPAHPQFELIKITEIAPFNFDSRLLRNT
;
A
#
# COMPACT_ATOMS: atom_id res chain seq x y z
N MET A 1 0.75 13.81 -6.93
CA MET A 1 0.26 13.39 -5.58
C MET A 1 1.41 12.70 -4.86
N LYS A 2 1.55 12.86 -3.54
CA LYS A 2 2.54 12.11 -2.75
C LYS A 2 1.89 10.93 -2.04
N VAL A 3 2.60 9.80 -2.02
CA VAL A 3 2.21 8.58 -1.31
C VAL A 3 3.41 8.03 -0.56
N TYR A 4 3.16 7.19 0.45
CA TYR A 4 4.17 6.76 1.40
C TYR A 4 4.23 5.24 1.49
N ARG A 5 5.44 4.72 1.61
CA ARG A 5 5.68 3.28 1.81
C ARG A 5 6.69 3.09 2.92
N ILE A 6 6.38 2.22 3.87
CA ILE A 6 7.34 1.74 4.87
C ILE A 6 7.72 0.31 4.51
N ALA A 7 9.02 0.03 4.52
CA ALA A 7 9.56 -1.30 4.29
C ALA A 7 10.91 -1.44 4.99
N LYS A 8 11.44 -2.67 5.07
CA LYS A 8 12.85 -2.88 5.43
C LYS A 8 13.75 -2.11 4.47
N ASN A 9 14.85 -1.58 4.97
CA ASN A 9 15.77 -0.72 4.22
C ASN A 9 16.28 -1.40 2.95
N GLN A 10 16.55 -2.71 2.98
CA GLN A 10 16.97 -3.46 1.79
C GLN A 10 15.92 -3.54 0.67
N TYR A 11 14.63 -3.30 0.96
CA TYR A 11 13.51 -3.38 0.01
C TYR A 11 12.86 -2.03 -0.29
N ILE A 12 13.30 -0.94 0.36
CA ILE A 12 12.63 0.35 0.25
C ILE A 12 12.71 0.93 -1.17
N HIS A 13 13.76 0.58 -1.91
CA HIS A 13 13.94 0.94 -3.32
C HIS A 13 13.21 0.02 -4.31
N ASP A 14 12.74 -1.16 -3.87
CA ASP A 14 11.98 -2.05 -4.74
C ASP A 14 10.55 -1.54 -4.90
N LEU A 15 10.25 -0.99 -6.08
CA LEU A 15 8.92 -0.52 -6.46
C LEU A 15 8.17 -1.52 -7.35
N SER A 16 8.75 -2.69 -7.65
CA SER A 16 8.22 -3.65 -8.63
C SER A 16 6.96 -4.39 -8.20
N GLY A 17 6.53 -4.21 -6.94
CA GLY A 17 5.42 -4.96 -6.35
C GLY A 17 5.72 -6.44 -6.13
N GLU A 18 6.99 -6.86 -6.08
CA GLU A 18 7.38 -8.26 -5.94
C GLU A 18 6.85 -8.91 -4.65
N GLY A 19 6.90 -8.20 -3.52
CA GLY A 19 6.35 -8.71 -2.26
C GLY A 19 4.87 -9.05 -2.37
N ALA A 20 4.06 -8.16 -2.94
CA ALA A 20 2.63 -8.41 -3.18
C ALA A 20 2.41 -9.54 -4.18
N ARG A 21 3.28 -9.69 -5.19
CA ARG A 21 3.21 -10.79 -6.15
C ARG A 21 3.48 -12.14 -5.49
N LEU A 22 4.43 -12.22 -4.57
CA LEU A 22 4.81 -13.47 -3.92
C LEU A 22 3.77 -13.91 -2.88
N TYR A 23 3.29 -12.98 -2.06
CA TYR A 23 2.50 -13.31 -0.87
C TYR A 23 1.03 -12.89 -0.94
N GLY A 24 0.65 -12.07 -1.93
CA GLY A 24 -0.67 -11.44 -1.97
C GLY A 24 -0.82 -10.33 -0.92
N GLY A 25 -2.06 -9.86 -0.76
CA GLY A 25 -2.44 -8.87 0.24
C GLY A 25 -3.96 -8.74 0.30
N ARG A 26 -4.47 -7.76 1.06
CA ARG A 26 -5.93 -7.50 1.12
C ARG A 26 -6.53 -7.25 -0.28
N TRP A 27 -5.79 -6.55 -1.13
CA TRP A 27 -6.28 -6.08 -2.42
C TRP A 27 -5.73 -6.87 -3.59
N ASN A 28 -4.91 -7.91 -3.42
CA ASN A 28 -4.40 -8.68 -4.57
C ASN A 28 -4.14 -10.14 -4.22
N ARG A 29 -4.25 -11.02 -5.23
CA ARG A 29 -3.86 -12.42 -5.11
C ARG A 29 -2.36 -12.59 -5.38
N PRO A 30 -1.73 -13.65 -4.84
CA PRO A 30 -0.41 -14.08 -5.30
C PRO A 30 -0.40 -14.22 -6.83
N GLY A 31 0.72 -13.84 -7.44
CA GLY A 31 0.91 -13.74 -8.89
C GLY A 31 0.71 -12.33 -9.46
N GLN A 32 0.01 -11.43 -8.76
CA GLN A 32 -0.26 -10.06 -9.23
C GLN A 32 0.73 -9.06 -8.64
N ARG A 33 1.42 -8.29 -9.50
CA ARG A 33 2.32 -7.20 -9.06
C ARG A 33 1.50 -5.96 -8.73
N VAL A 34 1.56 -5.54 -7.48
CA VAL A 34 0.94 -4.29 -6.99
C VAL A 34 1.90 -3.64 -6.01
N LEU A 35 2.17 -2.35 -6.19
CA LEU A 35 2.92 -1.58 -5.21
C LEU A 35 1.93 -0.92 -4.23
N TYR A 36 1.97 -1.34 -2.97
CA TYR A 36 1.14 -0.76 -1.91
C TYR A 36 1.79 0.49 -1.34
N THR A 37 1.00 1.56 -1.25
CA THR A 37 1.37 2.81 -0.61
C THR A 37 0.18 3.38 0.15
N ALA A 38 0.43 4.25 1.12
CA ALA A 38 -0.59 5.00 1.85
C ALA A 38 -0.61 6.46 1.42
N GLN A 39 -1.75 7.15 1.52
CA GLN A 39 -1.81 8.59 1.24
C GLN A 39 -1.22 9.47 2.35
N SER A 40 -0.96 8.90 3.53
CA SER A 40 -0.35 9.59 4.66
C SER A 40 0.77 8.76 5.31
N ARG A 41 1.75 9.44 5.91
CA ARG A 41 2.82 8.78 6.69
C ARG A 41 2.25 8.03 7.90
N ALA A 42 1.23 8.61 8.53
CA ALA A 42 0.55 8.03 9.69
C ALA A 42 -0.15 6.72 9.32
N LEU A 43 -0.86 6.70 8.18
CA LEU A 43 -1.49 5.48 7.69
C LEU A 43 -0.47 4.41 7.30
N ALA A 44 0.62 4.78 6.61
CA ALA A 44 1.69 3.83 6.30
C ALA A 44 2.22 3.14 7.57
N ALA A 45 2.39 3.92 8.65
CA ALA A 45 2.83 3.41 9.94
C ALA A 45 1.79 2.47 10.57
N LEU A 46 0.50 2.82 10.55
CA LEU A 46 -0.57 1.99 11.10
C LEU A 46 -0.76 0.69 10.30
N GLU A 47 -0.68 0.73 8.97
CA GLU A 47 -0.72 -0.47 8.11
C GLU A 47 0.44 -1.43 8.47
N CYS A 48 1.63 -0.93 8.77
CA CYS A 48 2.72 -1.77 9.27
C CYS A 48 2.40 -2.41 10.63
N LEU A 49 1.79 -1.68 11.55
CA LEU A 49 1.50 -2.17 12.92
C LEU A 49 0.38 -3.22 12.95
N VAL A 50 -0.57 -3.18 12.02
CA VAL A 50 -1.62 -4.22 11.94
C VAL A 50 -1.13 -5.50 11.25
N HIS A 51 -0.09 -5.40 10.41
CA HIS A 51 0.46 -6.53 9.66
C HIS A 51 1.67 -7.19 10.32
N LEU A 52 2.36 -6.49 11.23
CA LEU A 52 3.51 -7.00 11.95
C LEU A 52 3.22 -7.05 13.45
N PRO A 53 3.52 -8.17 14.14
CA PRO A 53 3.50 -8.18 15.60
C PRO A 53 4.47 -7.12 16.12
N LEU A 54 4.04 -6.31 17.10
CA LEU A 54 4.82 -5.20 17.64
C LEU A 54 6.22 -5.61 18.12
N HIS A 55 6.36 -6.81 18.70
CA HIS A 55 7.63 -7.36 19.17
C HIS A 55 8.56 -7.87 18.05
N PHE A 56 8.08 -7.93 16.80
CA PHE A 56 8.85 -8.34 15.62
C PHE A 56 9.08 -7.18 14.64
N LEU A 57 8.88 -5.92 15.06
CA LEU A 57 9.17 -4.78 14.20
C LEU A 57 10.67 -4.76 13.87
N PRO A 58 11.04 -4.85 12.58
CA PRO A 58 12.45 -4.84 12.17
C PRO A 58 13.10 -3.51 12.58
N PRO A 59 14.32 -3.52 13.14
CA PRO A 59 15.00 -2.28 13.52
C PRO A 59 15.47 -1.46 12.31
N ASP A 60 15.50 -2.08 11.13
CA ASP A 60 16.04 -1.53 9.88
C ASP A 60 14.93 -1.09 8.92
N MET A 61 13.89 -0.41 9.41
CA MET A 61 12.83 0.13 8.57
C MET A 61 13.18 1.52 8.04
N SER A 62 12.67 1.79 6.83
CA SER A 62 12.75 3.08 6.17
C SER A 62 11.37 3.46 5.63
N ILE A 63 11.13 4.77 5.53
CA ILE A 63 9.95 5.32 4.86
C ILE A 63 10.38 6.02 3.58
N ALA A 64 9.73 5.70 2.48
CA ALA A 64 9.85 6.38 1.21
C ALA A 64 8.69 7.34 1.02
N GLU A 65 8.98 8.56 0.60
CA GLU A 65 8.03 9.44 -0.05
C GLU A 65 8.13 9.24 -1.57
N ILE A 66 6.99 8.95 -2.19
CA ILE A 66 6.89 8.66 -3.62
C ILE A 66 5.94 9.68 -4.25
N GLU A 67 6.44 10.38 -5.26
CA GLU A 67 5.68 11.33 -6.05
C GLU A 67 5.13 10.66 -7.32
N LEU A 68 3.81 10.71 -7.48
CA LEU A 68 3.11 10.37 -8.71
C LEU A 68 3.06 11.58 -9.65
N PRO A 69 3.19 11.39 -10.98
CA PRO A 69 3.20 12.48 -11.95
C PRO A 69 1.88 13.28 -11.89
N SER A 70 1.95 14.59 -12.18
CA SER A 70 0.80 15.50 -12.07
C SER A 70 -0.41 15.11 -12.95
N GLY A 71 -0.17 14.38 -14.04
CA GLY A 71 -1.20 13.83 -14.93
C GLY A 71 -1.47 12.33 -14.73
N ALA A 72 -1.14 11.78 -13.57
CA ALA A 72 -1.43 10.38 -13.24
C ALA A 72 -2.94 10.13 -13.31
N VAL A 73 -3.34 9.15 -14.12
CA VAL A 73 -4.74 8.72 -14.16
C VAL A 73 -4.97 7.76 -12.98
N LEU A 74 -5.86 8.16 -12.07
CA LEU A 74 -6.19 7.38 -10.86
C LEU A 74 -7.67 6.99 -10.88
N GLN A 75 -7.96 5.74 -10.50
CA GLN A 75 -9.31 5.27 -10.21
C GLN A 75 -9.52 5.25 -8.70
N SER A 76 -10.74 5.48 -8.22
CA SER A 76 -11.07 5.39 -6.78
C SER A 76 -12.17 4.36 -6.55
N VAL A 77 -12.00 3.55 -5.51
CA VAL A 77 -13.02 2.62 -5.02
C VAL A 77 -13.82 3.32 -3.94
N ASN A 78 -15.13 3.46 -4.15
CA ASN A 78 -16.02 4.05 -3.15
C ASN A 78 -16.34 3.02 -2.06
N PRO A 79 -16.07 3.30 -0.77
CA PRO A 79 -16.37 2.37 0.32
C PRO A 79 -17.84 1.99 0.40
N ALA A 80 -18.75 2.88 -0.01
CA ALA A 80 -20.20 2.63 0.00
C ALA A 80 -20.65 1.60 -1.05
N GLU A 81 -19.80 1.31 -2.06
CA GLU A 81 -20.05 0.30 -3.09
C GLU A 81 -19.48 -1.07 -2.71
N LEU A 82 -18.72 -1.15 -1.60
CA LEU A 82 -18.21 -2.39 -1.07
C LEU A 82 -19.26 -3.06 -0.19
N ALA A 83 -19.33 -4.39 -0.22
CA ALA A 83 -20.22 -5.14 0.67
C ALA A 83 -19.93 -4.81 2.14
N GLY A 84 -20.97 -4.80 2.99
CA GLY A 84 -20.79 -4.74 4.44
C GLY A 84 -19.88 -5.88 4.86
N ASP A 85 -18.83 -5.58 5.62
CA ASP A 85 -17.74 -6.48 6.06
C ASP A 85 -16.51 -6.58 5.15
N TRP A 86 -16.37 -5.71 4.14
CA TRP A 86 -15.15 -5.65 3.31
C TRP A 86 -13.85 -5.45 4.10
N ASN A 87 -13.92 -4.74 5.24
CA ASN A 87 -12.76 -4.41 6.08
C ASN A 87 -12.40 -5.51 7.10
N THR A 88 -13.10 -6.64 7.12
CA THR A 88 -12.83 -7.76 8.04
C THR A 88 -11.49 -8.45 7.79
N PHE A 89 -11.11 -9.33 8.73
CA PHE A 89 -9.96 -10.22 8.63
C PHE A 89 -10.38 -11.67 8.88
N PRO A 90 -10.02 -12.64 8.01
CA PRO A 90 -9.27 -12.47 6.76
C PRO A 90 -10.03 -11.64 5.71
N PRO A 91 -9.33 -10.95 4.79
CA PRO A 91 -9.96 -10.08 3.80
C PRO A 91 -10.85 -10.89 2.84
N PRO A 92 -12.07 -10.42 2.53
CA PRO A 92 -12.92 -11.07 1.54
C PRO A 92 -12.27 -11.12 0.14
N GLY A 93 -12.41 -12.25 -0.55
CA GLY A 93 -11.74 -12.48 -1.84
C GLY A 93 -12.13 -11.50 -2.96
N PHE A 94 -13.33 -10.94 -2.91
CA PHE A 94 -13.82 -10.00 -3.94
C PHE A 94 -12.98 -8.72 -4.03
N LEU A 95 -12.29 -8.32 -2.96
CA LEU A 95 -11.40 -7.15 -2.98
C LEU A 95 -10.24 -7.34 -3.96
N ALA A 96 -9.69 -8.55 -4.01
CA ALA A 96 -8.65 -8.88 -4.96
C ALA A 96 -9.20 -9.04 -6.39
N ASP A 97 -10.50 -9.32 -6.57
CA ASP A 97 -11.14 -9.31 -7.90
C ASP A 97 -11.25 -7.90 -8.46
N ILE A 98 -11.55 -6.90 -7.63
CA ILE A 98 -11.57 -5.48 -8.02
C ILE A 98 -10.21 -5.08 -8.58
N THR A 99 -9.13 -5.34 -7.85
CA THR A 99 -7.77 -5.02 -8.29
C THR A 99 -7.33 -5.87 -9.47
N GLY A 100 -7.73 -7.13 -9.54
CA GLY A 100 -7.44 -8.00 -10.68
C GLY A 100 -8.03 -7.45 -11.98
N LYS A 101 -9.28 -6.99 -11.92
CA LYS A 101 -9.91 -6.29 -13.05
C LYS A 101 -9.18 -4.99 -13.39
N TRP A 102 -8.89 -4.15 -12.40
CA TRP A 102 -8.15 -2.90 -12.61
C TRP A 102 -6.77 -3.10 -13.26
N LEU A 103 -6.01 -4.12 -12.82
CA LEU A 103 -4.73 -4.49 -13.43
C LEU A 103 -4.89 -4.96 -14.88
N SER A 104 -5.92 -5.78 -15.16
CA SER A 104 -6.21 -6.28 -16.51
C SER A 104 -6.66 -5.18 -17.47
N ASP A 105 -7.44 -4.22 -16.96
CA ASP A 105 -7.92 -3.08 -17.75
C ASP A 105 -6.73 -2.14 -18.07
N GLY A 106 -5.77 -2.00 -17.14
CA GLY A 106 -4.48 -1.34 -17.40
C GLY A 106 -4.57 0.16 -17.71
N ALA A 107 -5.72 0.78 -17.52
CA ALA A 107 -6.02 2.15 -17.95
C ALA A 107 -5.56 3.23 -16.95
N ASN A 108 -5.25 2.85 -15.71
CA ASN A 108 -4.94 3.77 -14.62
C ASN A 108 -3.60 3.39 -13.97
N LEU A 109 -2.79 4.40 -13.63
CA LEU A 109 -1.54 4.21 -12.91
C LEU A 109 -1.78 3.74 -11.48
N GLY A 110 -2.82 4.27 -10.85
CA GLY A 110 -3.13 3.98 -9.46
C GLY A 110 -4.61 3.71 -9.20
N LEU A 111 -4.86 2.91 -8.18
CA LEU A 111 -6.18 2.64 -7.62
C LEU A 111 -6.18 3.12 -6.16
N ILE A 112 -7.00 4.13 -5.87
CA ILE A 112 -7.25 4.59 -4.52
C ILE A 112 -8.27 3.65 -3.88
N VAL A 113 -7.88 3.05 -2.76
CA VAL A 113 -8.69 2.06 -2.05
C VAL A 113 -8.83 2.48 -0.59
N PRO A 114 -9.98 2.27 0.06
CA PRO A 114 -10.14 2.64 1.46
C PRO A 114 -9.22 1.83 2.38
N SER A 115 -8.73 2.48 3.43
CA SER A 115 -8.03 1.75 4.49
C SER A 115 -9.02 0.99 5.35
N ALA A 116 -8.73 -0.29 5.59
CA ALA A 116 -9.45 -1.09 6.58
C ALA A 116 -9.03 -0.76 8.02
N VAL A 117 -7.92 -0.03 8.21
CA VAL A 117 -7.32 0.31 9.50
C VAL A 117 -7.86 1.65 10.01
N VAL A 118 -7.92 2.66 9.15
CA VAL A 118 -8.38 4.01 9.50
C VAL A 118 -9.53 4.42 8.60
N SER A 119 -10.74 4.41 9.16
CA SER A 119 -11.94 4.88 8.46
C SER A 119 -11.77 6.32 7.98
N GLY A 120 -12.06 6.55 6.69
CA GLY A 120 -11.94 7.87 6.06
C GLY A 120 -10.58 8.15 5.42
N GLU A 121 -9.55 7.34 5.67
CA GLU A 121 -8.28 7.40 4.94
C GLU A 121 -8.22 6.37 3.81
N SER A 122 -7.28 6.56 2.89
CA SER A 122 -7.10 5.70 1.72
C SER A 122 -5.65 5.31 1.49
N ASN A 123 -5.48 4.08 1.00
CA ASN A 123 -4.25 3.61 0.38
C ASN A 123 -4.28 3.89 -1.12
N CYS A 124 -3.11 3.92 -1.74
CA CYS A 124 -2.94 3.97 -3.18
C CYS A 124 -2.17 2.73 -3.63
N LEU A 125 -2.83 1.88 -4.42
CA LEU A 125 -2.21 0.78 -5.12
C LEU A 125 -1.67 1.32 -6.44
N ILE A 126 -0.41 1.03 -6.77
CA ILE A 126 0.22 1.47 -8.01
C ILE A 126 0.46 0.24 -8.88
N ASN A 127 0.15 0.35 -10.18
CA ASN A 127 0.35 -0.69 -11.18
C ASN A 127 1.76 -0.57 -11.78
N PRO A 128 2.71 -1.48 -11.47
CA PRO A 128 4.07 -1.41 -12.00
C PRO A 128 4.17 -1.62 -13.51
N ALA A 129 3.14 -2.18 -14.15
CA ALA A 129 3.10 -2.41 -15.60
C ALA A 129 2.51 -1.22 -16.40
N HIS A 130 2.01 -0.18 -15.72
CA HIS A 130 1.41 0.97 -16.40
C HIS A 130 2.49 1.87 -17.02
N PRO A 131 2.33 2.42 -18.24
CA PRO A 131 3.37 3.24 -18.90
C PRO A 131 3.82 4.46 -18.09
N GLN A 132 2.92 5.11 -17.35
CA GLN A 132 3.28 6.24 -16.48
C GLN A 132 4.06 5.82 -15.21
N PHE A 133 4.25 4.52 -14.95
CA PHE A 133 4.99 4.04 -13.78
C PHE A 133 6.44 4.51 -13.81
N GLU A 134 7.07 4.59 -14.98
CA GLU A 134 8.45 5.09 -15.13
C GLU A 134 8.61 6.56 -14.73
N LEU A 135 7.50 7.30 -14.62
CA LEU A 135 7.50 8.72 -14.24
C LEU A 135 7.40 8.93 -12.73
N ILE A 136 7.15 7.88 -11.93
CA ILE A 136 7.11 8.00 -10.48
C ILE A 136 8.51 8.23 -9.94
N LYS A 137 8.63 9.00 -8.86
CA LYS A 137 9.92 9.34 -8.26
C LYS A 137 9.89 9.12 -6.77
N ILE A 138 10.92 8.48 -6.24
CA ILE A 138 11.19 8.55 -4.81
C ILE A 138 11.81 9.91 -4.54
N THR A 139 11.12 10.77 -3.80
CA THR A 139 11.58 12.13 -3.47
C THR A 139 12.42 12.14 -2.21
N GLU A 140 12.14 11.24 -1.28
CA GLU A 140 12.87 11.12 -0.01
C GLU A 140 12.84 9.66 0.48
N ILE A 141 13.95 9.22 1.09
CA ILE A 141 14.00 8.03 1.94
C ILE A 141 14.63 8.45 3.27
N ALA A 142 13.96 8.10 4.36
CA ALA A 142 14.45 8.36 5.71
C ALA A 142 14.35 7.10 6.57
N PRO A 143 15.25 6.91 7.56
CA PRO A 143 15.06 5.90 8.59
C PRO A 143 13.72 6.08 9.28
N PHE A 144 13.01 4.98 9.52
CA PHE A 144 11.71 4.98 10.19
C PHE A 144 11.76 4.10 11.43
N ASN A 145 11.55 4.71 12.59
CA ASN A 145 11.49 4.02 13.87
C ASN A 145 10.14 4.28 14.52
N PHE A 146 9.49 3.22 15.00
CA PHE A 146 8.33 3.38 15.87
C PHE A 146 8.78 3.90 17.24
N ASP A 147 7.98 4.77 17.84
CA ASP A 147 8.24 5.28 19.17
C ASP A 147 8.24 4.12 20.18
N SER A 148 9.29 4.04 21.01
CA SER A 148 9.45 2.99 22.03
C SER A 148 8.24 2.82 22.95
N ARG A 149 7.42 3.86 23.15
CA ARG A 149 6.19 3.80 23.96
C ARG A 149 5.13 2.86 23.39
N LEU A 150 5.12 2.65 22.06
CA LEU A 150 4.23 1.65 21.43
C LEU A 150 4.61 0.22 21.80
N LEU A 151 5.86 -0.01 22.23
CA LEU A 151 6.39 -1.32 22.62
C LEU A 151 6.28 -1.59 24.12
N ARG A 152 5.92 -0.58 24.94
CA ARG A 152 5.96 -0.69 26.42
C ARG A 152 4.82 -1.51 27.02
N ASN A 153 3.74 -1.75 26.29
CA ASN A 153 2.51 -2.35 26.80
C ASN A 153 2.15 -3.68 26.11
N THR A 154 3.11 -4.33 25.47
CA THR A 154 2.95 -5.67 24.85
C THR A 154 3.76 -6.72 25.58
#